data_AF-A0A834WFW7-F1
#
_entry.id   AF-A0A834WFW7-F1
#
_cell.length_a   1.000
_cell.length_b   1.000
_cell.length_c   1.000
_cell.angle_alpha   90.00
_cell.angle_beta   90.00
_cell.angle_gamma   90.00
#
_symmetry.space_group_name_H-M   'P 1'
#
loop_
_entity.id
_entity.type
_entity.pdbx_description
1 polymer ?
#
loop_
_entity_poly.entity_id
_entity_poly.type
_entity_poly.pdbx_seq_one_letter_code
_entity_poly.pdbx_strand_id
1 'polypeptide(L)'
;MQQFTHEMNDGWGLATDGKVLYGSDGSSTLYQIDPHTFKVISKHVVYYKGHQVHNLNELEFINGEIWANVYTSDCIAKISPEDGGVLGWILLPNLREELVAAGNNGIDVLNGIAWDSEQNRIFVTGKLWPKLYEIKVVPIKKPLEEGDIEKFCLRKPFKFTS
;
A
#
# COMPACT_ATOMS: atom_id res chain seq x y z
N MET A 1 -9.92 12.52 28.46
CA MET A 1 -9.37 11.76 27.32
C MET A 1 -9.44 10.30 27.66
N GLN A 2 -10.04 9.49 26.79
CA GLN A 2 -10.05 8.03 26.94
C GLN A 2 -8.81 7.51 26.22
N GLN A 3 -7.99 6.73 26.93
CA GLN A 3 -6.77 6.14 26.39
C GLN A 3 -7.07 4.70 25.98
N PHE A 4 -6.71 4.33 24.76
CA PHE A 4 -6.81 2.96 24.27
C PHE A 4 -5.40 2.45 23.94
N THR A 5 -5.17 1.17 24.19
CA THR A 5 -3.93 0.49 23.83
C THR A 5 -4.19 -0.30 22.56
N HIS A 6 -3.41 -0.04 21.51
CA HIS A 6 -3.50 -0.75 20.24
C HIS A 6 -2.24 -1.61 20.02
N GLU A 7 -2.36 -2.71 19.28
CA GLU A 7 -1.25 -3.66 19.07
C GLU A 7 -0.39 -3.36 17.83
N MET A 8 -0.73 -2.31 17.08
CA MET A 8 0.16 -1.76 16.04
C MET A 8 1.26 -0.95 16.69
N ASN A 9 2.46 -1.01 16.11
CA ASN A 9 3.60 -0.25 16.62
C ASN A 9 3.50 1.25 16.25
N ASP A 10 2.78 1.57 15.17
CA ASP A 10 2.52 2.91 14.65
C ASP A 10 1.22 2.90 13.80
N GLY A 11 0.73 4.06 13.35
CA GLY A 11 -0.46 4.16 12.49
C GLY A 11 -0.13 4.76 11.13
N TRP A 12 -0.11 3.94 10.08
CA TRP A 12 0.27 4.38 8.73
C TRP A 12 -0.92 4.43 7.77
N GLY A 13 -1.57 3.29 7.52
CA GLY A 13 -2.71 3.19 6.61
C GLY A 13 -3.89 2.44 7.22
N LEU A 14 -5.09 2.78 6.77
CA LEU A 14 -6.34 2.12 7.13
C LEU A 14 -7.20 1.87 5.88
N ALA A 15 -7.84 0.71 5.80
CA ALA A 15 -8.85 0.39 4.79
C ALA A 15 -9.99 -0.40 5.43
N THR A 16 -11.08 -0.65 4.69
CA THR A 16 -12.19 -1.49 5.20
C THR A 16 -12.91 -2.21 4.07
N ASP A 17 -13.33 -3.44 4.32
CA ASP A 17 -14.29 -4.18 3.48
C ASP A 17 -15.76 -3.87 3.85
N GLY A 18 -15.98 -2.91 4.76
CA GLY A 18 -17.27 -2.59 5.35
C GLY A 18 -17.65 -3.45 6.57
N LYS A 19 -16.85 -4.46 6.93
CA LYS A 19 -17.08 -5.35 8.09
C LYS A 19 -15.97 -5.23 9.13
N VAL A 20 -14.71 -5.22 8.69
CA VAL A 20 -13.53 -5.04 9.53
C VAL A 20 -12.71 -3.87 9.05
N LEU A 21 -11.87 -3.33 9.93
CA LEU A 21 -10.82 -2.40 9.56
C LEU A 21 -9.54 -3.17 9.26
N TYR A 22 -8.83 -2.77 8.22
CA TYR A 22 -7.48 -3.23 7.93
C TYR A 22 -6.50 -2.12 8.29
N GLY A 23 -5.39 -2.46 8.92
CA GLY A 23 -4.37 -1.49 9.35
C GLY A 23 -2.97 -1.88 8.95
N SER A 24 -2.12 -0.88 8.72
CA SER A 24 -0.68 -1.00 8.51
C SER A 24 0.08 -0.05 9.44
N ASP A 25 1.28 -0.45 9.84
CA ASP A 25 2.14 0.29 10.77
C ASP A 25 3.57 0.51 10.24
N GLY A 26 3.78 0.38 8.93
CA GLY A 26 5.10 0.43 8.30
C GLY A 26 5.92 -0.85 8.45
N SER A 27 5.50 -1.82 9.28
CA SER A 27 6.07 -3.17 9.29
C SER A 27 5.61 -3.98 8.08
N SER A 28 5.86 -5.28 8.10
CA SER A 28 5.29 -6.25 7.15
C SER A 28 3.95 -6.82 7.60
N THR A 29 3.41 -6.36 8.73
CA THR A 29 2.17 -6.89 9.30
C THR A 29 0.96 -6.11 8.78
N LEU A 30 -0.01 -6.83 8.24
CA LEU A 30 -1.37 -6.36 7.99
C LEU A 30 -2.26 -6.79 9.17
N TYR A 31 -2.95 -5.83 9.76
CA TYR A 31 -3.81 -6.02 10.92
C TYR A 31 -5.27 -6.07 10.47
N GLN A 32 -6.06 -7.02 10.98
CA GLN A 32 -7.52 -6.93 10.95
C GLN A 32 -8.02 -6.48 12.31
N ILE A 33 -8.89 -5.48 12.35
CA ILE A 33 -9.29 -4.77 13.55
C ILE A 33 -10.81 -4.72 13.61
N ASP A 34 -11.37 -5.04 14.77
CA ASP A 34 -12.80 -4.94 15.04
C ASP A 34 -13.22 -3.46 15.09
N PRO A 35 -14.18 -3.01 14.25
CA PRO A 35 -14.53 -1.60 14.16
C PRO A 35 -15.29 -1.06 15.39
N HIS A 36 -15.82 -1.93 16.24
CA HIS A 36 -16.58 -1.54 17.43
C HIS A 36 -15.69 -1.46 18.67
N THR A 37 -14.73 -2.38 18.79
CA THR A 37 -13.83 -2.48 19.95
C THR A 37 -12.43 -1.95 19.70
N PHE A 38 -12.06 -1.72 18.43
CA PHE A 38 -10.71 -1.34 17.98
C PHE A 38 -9.62 -2.32 18.41
N LYS A 39 -9.98 -3.58 18.71
CA LYS A 39 -9.04 -4.64 19.03
C LYS A 39 -8.61 -5.35 17.76
N VAL A 40 -7.35 -5.77 17.72
CA VAL A 40 -6.85 -6.62 16.64
C VAL A 40 -7.49 -8.00 16.73
N ILE A 41 -8.15 -8.41 15.65
CA ILE A 41 -8.77 -9.73 15.50
C ILE A 41 -7.74 -10.72 14.93
N SER A 42 -6.95 -10.30 13.95
CA SER A 42 -5.91 -11.12 13.33
C SER A 42 -4.73 -10.28 12.82
N LYS A 43 -3.60 -10.95 12.59
CA LYS A 43 -2.38 -10.38 12.03
C LYS A 43 -1.87 -11.30 10.94
N HIS A 44 -1.58 -10.74 9.77
CA HIS A 44 -0.97 -11.45 8.66
C HIS A 44 0.34 -10.78 8.30
N VAL A 45 1.43 -11.54 8.28
CA VAL A 45 2.69 -11.03 7.74
C VAL A 45 2.62 -11.13 6.23
N VAL A 46 2.85 -10.03 5.54
CA VAL A 46 2.76 -9.93 4.08
C VAL A 46 4.01 -10.49 3.44
N TYR A 47 3.85 -11.43 2.52
CA TYR A 47 4.96 -12.12 1.85
C TYR A 47 4.83 -12.11 0.32
N TYR A 48 5.97 -11.93 -0.33
CA TYR A 48 6.16 -12.16 -1.76
C TYR A 48 7.35 -13.12 -1.96
N LYS A 49 7.10 -14.31 -2.54
CA LYS A 49 8.13 -15.33 -2.82
C LYS A 49 9.09 -15.62 -1.66
N GLY A 50 8.57 -15.75 -0.44
CA GLY A 50 9.36 -16.02 0.76
C GLY A 50 10.04 -14.79 1.38
N HIS A 51 9.89 -13.61 0.80
CA HIS A 51 10.37 -12.35 1.35
C HIS A 51 9.24 -11.58 2.01
N GLN A 52 9.48 -11.04 3.22
CA GLN A 52 8.54 -10.12 3.85
C GLN A 52 8.47 -8.81 3.07
N VAL A 53 7.26 -8.29 2.88
CA VAL A 53 7.02 -6.97 2.29
C VAL A 53 6.88 -5.97 3.42
N HIS A 54 7.94 -5.24 3.72
CA HIS A 54 7.93 -4.17 4.73
C HIS A 54 7.43 -2.84 4.16
N ASN A 55 7.28 -1.84 5.03
CA ASN A 55 6.95 -0.47 4.67
C ASN A 55 5.55 -0.34 4.04
N LEU A 56 4.62 -1.20 4.47
CA LEU A 56 3.21 -1.08 4.11
C LEU A 56 2.70 0.24 4.67
N ASN A 57 2.23 1.10 3.77
CA ASN A 57 1.82 2.45 4.12
C ASN A 57 0.33 2.61 3.87
N GLU A 58 -0.09 3.49 2.98
CA GLU A 58 -1.50 3.68 2.67
C GLU A 58 -2.13 2.39 2.11
N LEU A 59 -3.41 2.16 2.48
CA LEU A 59 -4.18 0.96 2.17
C LEU A 59 -5.50 1.36 1.50
N GLU A 60 -5.99 0.52 0.58
CA GLU A 60 -7.35 0.58 0.04
C GLU A 60 -7.92 -0.83 -0.18
N PHE A 61 -9.21 -1.04 0.07
CA PHE A 61 -9.86 -2.34 -0.18
C PHE A 61 -10.56 -2.33 -1.53
N ILE A 62 -10.09 -3.15 -2.46
CA ILE A 62 -10.55 -3.18 -3.84
C ILE A 62 -10.92 -4.60 -4.22
N ASN A 63 -12.21 -4.86 -4.42
CA ASN A 63 -12.75 -6.12 -4.95
C ASN A 63 -12.23 -7.39 -4.24
N GLY A 64 -12.14 -7.38 -2.90
CA GLY A 64 -11.68 -8.54 -2.11
C GLY A 64 -10.18 -8.56 -1.82
N GLU A 65 -9.43 -7.57 -2.31
CA GLU A 65 -7.99 -7.47 -2.13
C GLU A 65 -7.65 -6.20 -1.33
N ILE A 66 -6.58 -6.27 -0.55
CA ILE A 66 -5.98 -5.09 0.07
C ILE A 66 -4.87 -4.58 -0.84
N TRP A 67 -5.00 -3.34 -1.30
CA TRP A 67 -3.96 -2.67 -2.06
C TRP A 67 -3.16 -1.81 -1.09
N ALA A 68 -1.83 -1.96 -1.10
CA ALA A 68 -0.95 -1.24 -0.20
C ALA A 68 0.16 -0.52 -0.96
N ASN A 69 0.32 0.79 -0.74
CA ASN A 69 1.54 1.47 -1.13
C ASN A 69 2.72 0.90 -0.32
N VAL A 70 3.84 0.64 -1.00
CA VAL A 70 5.10 0.31 -0.31
C VAL A 70 5.95 1.58 -0.25
N TYR A 71 6.08 2.15 0.95
CA TYR A 71 6.76 3.42 1.16
C TYR A 71 8.20 3.40 0.65
N THR A 72 8.64 4.52 0.06
CA THR A 72 9.91 4.70 -0.68
C THR A 72 10.04 3.91 -1.99
N SER A 73 8.93 3.35 -2.51
CA SER A 73 8.85 2.76 -3.85
C SER A 73 7.69 3.38 -4.65
N ASP A 74 7.71 3.17 -5.96
CA ASP A 74 6.58 3.47 -6.86
C ASP A 74 5.74 2.21 -7.13
N CYS A 75 5.65 1.31 -6.14
CA CYS A 75 4.90 0.05 -6.23
C CYS A 75 3.68 0.03 -5.29
N ILE A 76 2.63 -0.65 -5.75
CA ILE A 76 1.48 -1.07 -4.93
C ILE A 76 1.44 -2.60 -4.90
N ALA A 77 1.37 -3.16 -3.70
CA ALA A 77 1.15 -4.58 -3.48
C ALA A 77 -0.35 -4.88 -3.46
N LYS A 78 -0.79 -5.89 -4.22
CA LYS A 78 -2.13 -6.47 -4.12
C LYS A 78 -2.05 -7.66 -3.17
N ILE A 79 -2.71 -7.58 -2.02
CA ILE A 79 -2.54 -8.49 -0.89
C ILE A 79 -3.85 -9.23 -0.63
N SER A 80 -3.76 -10.53 -0.45
CA SER A 80 -4.86 -11.36 0.05
C SER A 80 -5.12 -11.04 1.52
N PRO A 81 -6.35 -10.62 1.90
CA PRO A 81 -6.68 -10.37 3.31
C PRO A 81 -6.77 -11.66 4.13
N GLU A 82 -6.87 -12.83 3.48
CA GLU A 82 -7.05 -14.13 4.15
C GLU A 82 -5.76 -14.66 4.75
N ASP A 83 -4.62 -14.46 4.08
CA ASP A 83 -3.34 -15.07 4.43
C ASP A 83 -2.14 -14.12 4.36
N GLY A 84 -2.30 -12.90 3.82
CA GLY A 84 -1.21 -11.94 3.62
C GLY A 84 -0.33 -12.22 2.39
N GLY A 85 -0.70 -13.19 1.54
CA GLY A 85 0.02 -13.46 0.30
C GLY A 85 -0.11 -12.30 -0.70
N VAL A 86 0.99 -11.88 -1.31
CA VAL A 86 0.94 -10.92 -2.42
C VAL A 86 0.45 -11.61 -3.69
N LEU A 87 -0.74 -11.21 -4.15
CA LEU A 87 -1.43 -11.68 -5.34
C LEU A 87 -0.86 -11.06 -6.63
N GLY A 88 -0.27 -9.87 -6.53
CA GLY A 88 0.30 -9.18 -7.66
C GLY A 88 0.90 -7.82 -7.29
N TRP A 89 1.56 -7.21 -8.25
CA TRP A 89 2.21 -5.90 -8.10
C TRP A 89 1.73 -4.95 -9.18
N ILE A 90 1.58 -3.68 -8.82
CA ILE A 90 1.30 -2.59 -9.74
C ILE A 90 2.51 -1.65 -9.68
N LEU A 91 3.09 -1.38 -10.85
CA LEU A 91 4.25 -0.51 -11.00
C LEU A 91 3.78 0.83 -11.58
N LEU A 92 4.06 1.93 -10.87
CA LEU A 92 3.64 3.28 -11.26
C LEU A 92 4.79 4.29 -11.40
N PRO A 93 6.02 3.91 -11.82
CA PRO A 93 7.16 4.85 -11.83
C PRO A 93 6.90 6.06 -12.74
N ASN A 94 6.22 5.84 -13.86
CA ASN A 94 5.95 6.87 -14.87
C ASN A 94 5.17 8.08 -14.31
N LEU A 95 4.31 7.89 -13.32
CA LEU A 95 3.51 9.00 -12.76
C LEU A 95 4.40 10.02 -12.04
N ARG A 96 5.36 9.53 -11.25
CA ARG A 96 6.32 10.37 -10.55
C ARG A 96 7.36 10.95 -11.50
N GLU A 97 7.85 10.15 -12.45
CA GLU A 97 8.78 10.59 -13.49
C GLU A 97 8.20 11.74 -14.32
N GLU A 98 6.92 11.68 -14.72
CA GLU A 98 6.25 12.76 -15.44
C GLU A 98 6.23 14.06 -14.62
N LEU A 99 5.93 13.98 -13.33
CA LEU A 99 5.90 15.15 -12.45
C LEU A 99 7.28 15.79 -12.31
N VAL A 100 8.34 14.97 -12.13
CA VAL A 100 9.72 15.45 -12.07
C VAL A 100 10.13 16.09 -13.40
N ALA A 101 9.83 15.45 -14.53
CA ALA A 101 10.12 15.97 -15.86
C ALA A 101 9.40 17.32 -16.14
N ALA A 102 8.23 17.53 -15.53
CA ALA A 102 7.49 18.78 -15.56
C ALA A 102 8.01 19.86 -14.59
N GLY A 103 9.14 19.61 -13.91
CA GLY A 103 9.81 20.57 -13.01
C GLY A 103 9.32 20.56 -11.56
N ASN A 104 8.50 19.59 -11.16
CA ASN A 104 7.98 19.49 -9.79
C ASN A 104 9.00 18.81 -8.86
N ASN A 105 10.08 19.52 -8.53
CA ASN A 105 11.17 18.98 -7.71
C ASN A 105 10.87 18.90 -6.20
N GLY A 106 9.75 19.48 -5.75
CA GLY A 106 9.30 19.47 -4.35
C GLY A 106 8.36 18.32 -3.99
N ILE A 107 8.10 17.38 -4.91
CA ILE A 107 7.23 16.23 -4.65
C ILE A 107 7.97 15.16 -3.84
N ASP A 108 7.23 14.43 -3.03
CA ASP A 108 7.74 13.30 -2.26
C ASP A 108 7.26 11.98 -2.91
N VAL A 109 7.01 10.94 -2.12
CA VAL A 109 6.68 9.59 -2.57
C VAL A 109 5.23 9.42 -3.05
N LEU A 110 5.00 8.39 -3.88
CA LEU A 110 3.69 7.80 -4.13
C LEU A 110 3.04 7.39 -2.80
N ASN A 111 1.81 7.85 -2.57
CA ASN A 111 1.03 7.56 -1.36
C ASN A 111 -0.41 8.04 -1.55
N GLY A 112 -1.38 7.16 -1.32
CA GLY A 112 -2.80 7.47 -1.49
C GLY A 112 -3.39 6.71 -2.67
N ILE A 113 -4.35 5.86 -2.37
CA ILE A 113 -5.13 5.03 -3.28
C ILE A 113 -6.59 5.27 -2.92
N ALA A 114 -7.45 5.46 -3.91
CA ALA A 114 -8.88 5.55 -3.66
C ALA A 114 -9.65 4.71 -4.67
N TRP A 115 -10.70 4.06 -4.20
CA TRP A 115 -11.57 3.21 -5.02
C TRP A 115 -13.00 3.72 -5.10
N ASP A 116 -13.45 4.02 -6.32
CA ASP A 116 -14.86 4.23 -6.63
C ASP A 116 -15.46 2.92 -7.16
N SER A 117 -16.12 2.19 -6.25
CA SER A 117 -16.77 0.91 -6.58
C SER A 117 -17.99 1.04 -7.50
N GLU A 118 -18.66 2.20 -7.55
CA GLU A 118 -19.85 2.39 -8.37
C GLU A 118 -19.50 2.54 -9.85
N GLN A 119 -18.42 3.28 -10.13
CA GLN A 119 -17.96 3.53 -11.51
C GLN A 119 -16.74 2.69 -11.90
N ASN A 120 -16.25 1.87 -10.98
CA ASN A 120 -15.07 1.03 -11.16
C ASN A 120 -13.82 1.85 -11.54
N ARG A 121 -13.55 2.95 -10.79
CA ARG A 121 -12.43 3.88 -11.04
C ARG A 121 -11.43 3.88 -9.89
N ILE A 122 -10.15 3.79 -10.23
CA ILE A 122 -9.04 3.80 -9.28
C ILE A 122 -8.35 5.16 -9.37
N PHE A 123 -8.13 5.80 -8.23
CA PHE A 123 -7.36 7.03 -8.15
C PHE A 123 -6.08 6.82 -7.35
N VAL A 124 -5.00 7.45 -7.78
CA VAL A 124 -3.72 7.45 -7.07
C VAL A 124 -3.11 8.85 -7.03
N THR A 125 -2.34 9.12 -5.98
CA THR A 125 -1.61 10.37 -5.81
C THR A 125 -0.32 10.14 -5.00
N GLY A 126 0.32 11.22 -4.57
CA GLY A 126 1.48 11.17 -3.69
C GLY A 126 1.59 12.38 -2.78
N LYS A 127 2.52 12.26 -1.83
CA LYS A 127 2.82 13.32 -0.88
C LYS A 127 3.36 14.54 -1.63
N LEU A 128 2.69 15.68 -1.46
CA LEU A 128 3.00 16.95 -2.14
C LEU A 128 2.88 16.90 -3.67
N TRP A 129 2.19 15.91 -4.24
CA TRP A 129 1.97 15.85 -5.67
C TRP A 129 0.94 16.92 -6.09
N PRO A 130 1.17 17.64 -7.20
CA PRO A 130 0.23 18.65 -7.71
C PRO A 130 -0.92 18.03 -8.52
N LYS A 131 -0.93 16.70 -8.70
CA LYS A 131 -1.90 15.98 -9.52
C LYS A 131 -2.42 14.75 -8.77
N LEU A 132 -3.68 14.43 -9.03
CA LEU A 132 -4.33 13.16 -8.75
C LEU A 132 -4.64 12.48 -10.09
N TYR A 133 -4.38 11.19 -10.18
CA TYR A 133 -4.54 10.42 -11.42
C TYR A 133 -5.66 9.40 -11.28
N GLU A 134 -6.58 9.37 -12.23
CA GLU A 134 -7.39 8.18 -12.49
C GLU A 134 -6.56 7.19 -13.30
N ILE A 135 -6.47 5.93 -12.87
CA ILE A 135 -5.64 4.91 -13.52
C ILE A 135 -6.44 3.67 -13.91
N LYS A 136 -5.96 2.98 -14.94
CA LYS A 136 -6.40 1.63 -15.31
C LYS A 136 -5.24 0.67 -15.24
N VAL A 137 -5.36 -0.36 -14.40
CA VAL A 137 -4.35 -1.42 -14.29
C VAL A 137 -4.51 -2.39 -15.45
N VAL A 138 -3.40 -2.67 -16.13
CA VAL A 138 -3.34 -3.61 -17.25
C VAL A 138 -2.19 -4.59 -17.05
N PRO A 139 -2.28 -5.84 -17.53
CA PRO A 139 -1.16 -6.77 -17.52
C PRO A 139 0.05 -6.21 -18.26
N ILE A 140 1.25 -6.48 -17.73
CA ILE A 140 2.49 -6.11 -18.41
C ILE A 140 2.60 -6.84 -19.76
N LYS A 141 3.01 -6.12 -20.81
CA LYS A 141 3.17 -6.70 -22.16
C LYS A 141 4.50 -7.43 -22.31
N LYS A 142 5.55 -6.94 -21.65
CA LYS A 142 6.87 -7.56 -21.60
C LYS A 142 7.05 -8.16 -20.21
N PRO A 143 7.41 -9.45 -20.08
CA PRO A 143 7.75 -10.04 -18.80
C PRO A 143 8.91 -9.28 -18.14
N LEU A 144 8.84 -9.14 -16.82
CA LEU A 144 9.96 -8.70 -16.00
C LEU A 144 10.98 -9.82 -15.89
N GLU A 145 12.25 -9.45 -15.69
CA GLU A 145 13.30 -10.42 -15.39
C GLU A 145 13.16 -10.95 -13.96
N GLU A 146 13.77 -12.10 -13.69
CA GLU A 146 13.79 -12.65 -12.34
C GLU A 146 14.53 -11.68 -11.39
N GLY A 147 13.90 -11.32 -10.26
CA GLY A 147 14.45 -10.39 -9.29
C GLY A 147 14.06 -8.92 -9.49
N ASP A 148 13.40 -8.56 -10.59
CA ASP A 148 13.01 -7.16 -10.85
C ASP A 148 12.03 -6.62 -9.81
N ILE A 149 11.03 -7.41 -9.42
CA ILE A 149 10.05 -7.01 -8.40
C ILE A 149 10.73 -6.80 -7.06
N GLU A 150 11.62 -7.71 -6.68
CA GLU A 150 12.40 -7.62 -5.46
C GLU A 150 13.24 -6.33 -5.45
N LYS A 151 13.84 -5.98 -6.58
CA LYS A 151 14.64 -4.76 -6.74
C LYS A 151 13.79 -3.47 -6.71
N PHE A 152 12.62 -3.47 -7.35
CA PHE A 152 11.79 -2.26 -7.49
C PHE A 152 10.90 -2.03 -6.28
N CYS A 153 10.36 -3.09 -5.69
CA CYS A 153 9.26 -3.00 -4.75
C CYS A 153 9.63 -3.43 -3.34
N LEU A 154 10.59 -4.35 -3.15
CA LEU A 154 10.99 -4.75 -1.80
C LEU A 154 12.03 -3.79 -1.23
N ARG A 155 11.58 -2.98 -0.28
CA ARG A 155 12.42 -2.00 0.42
C ARG A 155 12.85 -2.53 1.77
N LYS A 156 14.05 -2.15 2.21
CA LYS A 156 14.51 -2.43 3.57
C LYS A 156 13.55 -1.77 4.56
N PRO A 157 13.29 -2.37 5.74
CA PRO A 157 12.48 -1.75 6.77
C PRO A 157 12.93 -0.32 7.04
N PHE A 158 12.00 0.62 6.91
CA PHE A 158 12.25 2.01 7.20
C PHE A 158 12.44 2.18 8.70
N LYS A 159 13.52 2.86 9.10
CA LYS A 159 13.76 3.20 10.50
C LYS A 159 13.63 4.71 10.62
N PHE A 160 12.64 5.17 11.38
CA PHE A 160 12.66 6.55 11.84
C PHE A 160 13.91 6.73 12.70
N THR A 161 14.86 7.54 12.24
CA THR A 161 15.93 8.02 13.12
C THR A 161 15.29 9.04 14.06
N SER A 162 15.12 8.66 15.32
CA SER A 162 14.78 9.55 16.44
C SER A 162 15.91 10.52 16.74
#